data_AF-A0A2E9CGE6-F1
#
_entry.id   AF-A0A2E9CGE6-F1
#
_cell.length_a   1.000
_cell.length_b   1.000
_cell.length_c   1.000
_cell.angle_alpha   90.00
_cell.angle_beta   90.00
_cell.angle_gamma   90.00
#
_symmetry.space_group_name_H-M   'P 1'
#
loop_
_entity.id
_entity.type
_entity.pdbx_description
1 polymer ?
#
loop_
_entity_poly.entity_id
_entity_poly.type
_entity_poly.pdbx_seq_one_letter_code
_entity_poly.pdbx_strand_id
1 'polypeptide(L)' 'MPATNVNTASAAELDAVPGLNGHGPEIVRYREERGGFSDLRQLEEVPGLAGKVDGSSAALTVGDAN' A
#
# COMPACT_ATOMS: atom_id res chain seq x y z
N MET A 1 -11.82 1.76 12.28
CA MET A 1 -10.38 2.09 12.16
C MET A 1 -10.22 2.82 10.83
N PRO A 2 -9.53 3.96 10.73
CA PRO A 2 -9.35 4.61 9.44
C PRO A 2 -8.50 3.70 8.55
N ALA A 3 -8.99 3.39 7.37
CA ALA A 3 -8.24 2.62 6.39
C ALA A 3 -7.32 3.57 5.63
N THR A 4 -6.02 3.29 5.60
CA THR A 4 -5.02 4.05 4.83
C THR A 4 -5.14 3.68 3.37
N ASN A 5 -5.45 4.64 2.51
CA ASN A 5 -5.62 4.39 1.09
C ASN A 5 -4.26 4.35 0.39
N VAL A 6 -3.88 3.22 -0.21
CA VAL A 6 -2.55 3.06 -0.83
C VAL A 6 -2.33 3.92 -2.07
N ASN A 7 -3.40 4.36 -2.72
CA ASN A 7 -3.35 5.22 -3.90
C ASN A 7 -3.13 6.69 -3.53
N THR A 8 -3.71 7.14 -2.42
CA THR A 8 -3.66 8.55 -2.01
C THR A 8 -2.69 8.80 -0.85
N ALA A 9 -2.31 7.76 -0.10
CA ALA A 9 -1.42 7.89 1.03
C ALA A 9 0.01 8.24 0.59
N SER A 10 0.66 9.02 1.45
CA SER A 10 2.05 9.41 1.32
C SER A 10 2.97 8.23 1.70
N ALA A 11 4.21 8.25 1.22
CA ALA A 11 5.22 7.24 1.60
C ALA A 11 5.33 7.11 3.13
N ALA A 12 5.34 8.23 3.85
CA ALA A 12 5.42 8.24 5.31
C ALA A 12 4.20 7.62 6.00
N GLU A 13 2.99 7.81 5.45
CA GLU A 13 1.76 7.23 5.99
C GLU A 13 1.73 5.71 5.77
N LEU A 14 2.21 5.26 4.61
CA LEU A 14 2.38 3.84 4.32
C LEU A 14 3.47 3.22 5.20
N ASP A 15 4.59 3.90 5.41
CA ASP A 15 5.65 3.43 6.31
C ASP A 15 5.18 3.32 7.77
N ALA A 16 4.26 4.18 8.20
CA ALA A 16 3.67 4.11 9.53
C ALA A 16 2.74 2.89 9.72
N VAL A 17 2.36 2.18 8.65
CA VAL A 17 1.53 0.99 8.75
C VAL A 17 2.39 -0.19 9.22
N PRO A 18 2.01 -0.86 10.32
CA PRO A 18 2.64 -2.10 10.75
C PRO A 18 2.65 -3.10 9.60
N GLY A 19 3.83 -3.63 9.23
CA GLY A 19 4.00 -4.51 8.06
C GLY A 19 4.47 -3.82 6.77
N LEU A 20 4.24 -2.52 6.59
CA LEU A 20 4.73 -1.74 5.43
C LEU A 20 5.97 -0.88 5.74
N ASN A 21 6.42 -0.84 7.00
CA ASN A 21 7.59 -0.08 7.46
C ASN A 21 8.81 -0.24 6.53
N GLY A 22 9.23 0.85 5.91
CA GLY A 22 10.36 0.95 4.99
C GLY A 22 10.00 0.70 3.51
N HIS A 23 8.72 0.44 3.19
CA HIS A 23 8.24 0.12 1.83
C HIS A 23 7.34 1.22 1.26
N GLY A 24 6.99 2.24 2.04
CA GLY A 24 6.19 3.38 1.60
C GLY A 24 6.64 3.99 0.27
N PRO A 25 7.91 4.38 0.09
CA PRO A 25 8.38 4.96 -1.18
C PRO A 25 8.30 3.99 -2.36
N GLU A 26 8.50 2.68 -2.14
CA GLU A 26 8.41 1.69 -3.22
C GLU A 26 6.96 1.51 -3.69
N ILE A 27 6.00 1.55 -2.77
CA ILE A 27 4.56 1.52 -3.08
C ILE A 27 4.16 2.75 -3.90
N VAL A 28 4.59 3.94 -3.48
CA VAL A 28 4.34 5.20 -4.20
C VAL A 28 4.89 5.12 -5.62
N ARG A 29 6.13 4.67 -5.77
CA ARG A 29 6.77 4.54 -7.06
C ARG A 29 6.06 3.49 -7.94
N TYR A 30 5.69 2.35 -7.36
CA TYR A 30 4.97 1.29 -8.07
C TYR A 30 3.61 1.77 -8.61
N ARG A 31 2.83 2.53 -7.81
CA ARG A 31 1.57 3.11 -8.31
C ARG A 31 1.79 4.18 -9.38
N GLU A 32 2.87 4.96 -9.31
CA GLU A 32 3.17 5.97 -10.34
C GLU A 32 3.59 5.31 -11.66
N GLU A 33 4.35 4.22 -11.61
CA GLU A 33 4.78 3.48 -12.80
C GLU A 33 3.66 2.63 -13.42
N ARG A 34 2.78 2.03 -12.60
CA ARG A 34 1.70 1.14 -13.08
C ARG A 34 0.30 1.76 -13.17
N GLY A 35 0.07 2.92 -12.56
CA GLY A 35 -1.22 3.63 -12.60
C GLY A 35 -2.17 3.35 -11.43
N GLY A 36 -1.66 3.10 -10.23
CA GLY A 36 -2.47 2.81 -9.04
C GLY A 36 -2.59 1.32 -8.70
N PHE A 37 -3.07 1.06 -7.49
CA PHE A 37 -3.48 -0.26 -7.01
C PHE A 37 -5.00 -0.37 -7.10
N SER A 38 -5.49 -1.35 -7.85
CA SER A 38 -6.91 -1.71 -7.92
C SER A 38 -7.28 -2.75 -6.86
N ASP A 39 -6.31 -3.50 -6.34
CA ASP A 39 -6.52 -4.56 -5.35
C ASP A 39 -5.35 -4.60 -4.35
N LEU A 40 -5.64 -4.88 -3.08
CA LEU A 40 -4.59 -4.98 -2.05
C LEU A 40 -3.59 -6.11 -2.35
N ARG A 41 -4.01 -7.16 -3.08
CA ARG A 41 -3.12 -8.24 -3.51
C ARG A 41 -1.99 -7.76 -4.40
N GLN A 42 -2.15 -6.66 -5.13
CA GLN A 42 -1.09 -6.10 -5.96
C GLN A 42 0.06 -5.51 -5.12
N LEU A 43 -0.16 -5.21 -3.84
CA LEU A 43 0.93 -4.88 -2.93
C LEU A 43 1.90 -6.07 -2.80
N GLU A 44 1.44 -7.31 -2.95
CA GLU A 44 2.32 -8.48 -2.94
C GLU A 44 3.23 -8.56 -4.18
N GLU A 45 2.89 -7.88 -5.27
CA GLU A 45 3.75 -7.73 -6.43
C GLU A 45 4.89 -6.72 -6.20
N VAL A 46 4.79 -5.89 -5.16
CA VAL A 46 5.85 -4.94 -4.80
C VAL A 46 7.01 -5.72 -4.17
N PRO A 47 8.24 -5.61 -4.73
CA PRO A 47 9.41 -6.28 -4.20
C PRO A 47 9.62 -5.93 -2.72
N GLY A 48 9.73 -6.95 -1.84
CA GLY A 48 9.92 -6.75 -0.40
C GLY A 48 8.64 -6.62 0.43
N LEU A 49 7.47 -6.64 -0.23
CA LEU A 49 6.15 -6.53 0.40
C LEU A 49 5.34 -7.84 0.36
N ALA A 50 5.72 -8.78 -0.51
CA ALA A 50 5.17 -10.14 -0.55
C ALA A 50 5.15 -10.80 0.86
N GLY A 51 3.97 -11.23 1.30
CA GLY A 51 3.75 -11.87 2.61
C GLY A 51 3.71 -10.94 3.84
N LYS A 52 3.86 -9.61 3.67
CA LYS A 52 3.67 -8.64 4.76
C LYS A 52 2.27 -8.01 4.79
N VAL A 53 1.53 -8.15 3.70
CA VAL A 53 0.22 -7.53 3.52
C VAL A 53 -0.87 -8.31 4.25
N ASP A 54 -0.74 -9.63 4.44
CA ASP A 54 -1.76 -10.46 5.12
C ASP A 54 -2.21 -9.90 6.47
N GLY A 55 -1.27 -9.53 7.34
CA GLY A 55 -1.57 -8.97 8.67
C GLY A 55 -1.99 -7.51 8.68
N SER A 56 -1.71 -6.78 7.59
CA SER A 56 -1.81 -5.31 7.49
C SER A 56 -3.00 -4.87 6.64
N SER A 57 -3.55 -5.79 5.84
CA SER A 57 -4.68 -5.60 4.91
C SER A 57 -5.94 -5.07 5.58
N ALA A 58 -6.15 -5.37 6.86
CA ALA A 58 -7.28 -4.85 7.63
C ALA A 58 -7.26 -3.33 7.83
N ALA A 59 -6.10 -2.70 7.71
CA ALA A 59 -5.91 -1.25 7.86
C ALA A 59 -5.66 -0.53 6.53
N LEU A 60 -5.63 -1.25 5.41
CA LEU A 60 -5.33 -0.70 4.09
C LEU A 60 -6.58 -0.73 3.22
N THR A 61 -6.70 0.24 2.30
CA THR A 61 -7.74 0.24 1.28
C THR A 61 -7.19 0.68 -0.07
N VAL A 62 -7.76 0.14 -1.14
CA VAL A 62 -7.51 0.55 -2.53
C VAL A 62 -8.68 1.37 -3.09
N GLY A 63 -9.73 1.57 -2.29
CA GLY A 63 -11.01 2.13 -2.72
C GLY A 63 -10.84 3.42 -3.52
N ASP A 64 -11.56 3.46 -4.65
CA ASP A 64 -11.58 4.58 -5.58
C ASP A 64 -11.88 5.88 -4.86
N ALA A 65 -11.02 6.88 -5.05
CA ALA A 65 -11.44 8.26 -4.94
C ALA A 65 -12.32 8.56 -6.16
N ASN A 66 -13.60 8.18 -6.08
CA ASN A 66 -14.64 8.69 -6.99
C ASN A 66 -15.75 9.32 -6.16
#